data_AF-A0A946NVC0-F1
#
_entry.id   AF-A0A946NVC0-F1
#
_cell.length_a   1.000
_cell.length_b   1.000
_cell.length_c   1.000
_cell.angle_alpha   90.00
_cell.angle_beta   90.00
_cell.angle_gamma   90.00
#
_symmetry.space_group_name_H-M   'P 1'
#
loop_
_entity.id
_entity.type
_entity.pdbx_description
1 polymer ?
#
loop_
_entity_poly.entity_id
_entity_poly.type
_entity_poly.pdbx_seq_one_letter_code
_entity_poly.pdbx_strand_id
1 'polypeptide(L)'
;MQNTKNFKVNRSSAGSGKTYTLSLNFIALALIGSVKYSVEYYRKILSITFTNKAAAEMKDRVLEYLEVLSDGKNEDSILDWLKKNTPLAEEQIVENAEKVKISILHNYADLRISTIDKFTYNIV
;
A
#
# COMPACT_ATOMS: atom_id res chain seq x y z
N MET A 1 17.70 20.72 13.89
CA MET A 1 17.23 20.92 12.50
C MET A 1 17.00 19.55 11.87
N GLN A 2 15.78 19.02 11.91
CA GLN A 2 15.44 17.79 11.17
C GLN A 2 14.66 18.18 9.92
N ASN A 3 15.26 17.94 8.76
CA ASN A 3 14.65 18.17 7.46
C ASN A 3 13.64 17.04 7.18
N THR A 4 12.44 17.12 7.77
CA THR A 4 11.34 16.19 7.48
C THR A 4 10.77 16.51 6.10
N LYS A 5 11.44 16.04 5.05
CA LYS A 5 10.83 16.01 3.71
C LYS A 5 9.70 14.97 3.73
N ASN A 6 8.50 15.38 4.14
CA ASN A 6 7.24 14.67 3.97
C ASN A 6 6.81 14.54 2.50
N PHE A 7 7.71 14.87 1.57
CA PHE A 7 7.49 14.88 0.14
C PHE A 7 8.60 14.08 -0.54
N LYS A 8 8.22 12.96 -1.15
CA LYS A 8 9.09 12.09 -1.94
C LYS A 8 8.63 12.12 -3.39
N VAL A 9 9.57 12.35 -4.31
CA VAL A 9 9.30 12.28 -5.76
C VAL A 9 9.98 11.04 -6.29
N ASN A 10 9.20 10.09 -6.82
CA ASN A 10 9.73 8.95 -7.56
C ASN A 10 9.71 9.26 -9.06
N ARG A 11 10.88 9.47 -9.66
CA ARG A 11 11.03 9.68 -11.11
C ARG A 11 11.31 8.32 -11.75
N SER A 12 10.48 7.93 -12.69
CA SER A 12 10.54 6.59 -13.26
C SER A 12 10.13 6.62 -14.74
N SER A 13 10.99 6.12 -15.63
CA SER A 13 10.74 6.00 -17.08
C SER A 13 9.61 5.01 -17.40
N ALA A 14 9.13 4.96 -18.64
CA ALA A 14 8.19 3.91 -19.06
C ALA A 14 8.79 2.51 -18.76
N GLY A 15 7.96 1.56 -18.32
CA GLY A 15 8.40 0.19 -18.00
C GLY A 15 9.23 -0.01 -16.71
N SER A 16 9.58 1.06 -15.98
CA SER A 16 10.50 0.97 -14.81
C SER A 16 9.84 0.59 -13.46
N GLY A 17 8.65 -0.01 -13.47
CA GLY A 17 8.02 -0.46 -12.21
C GLY A 17 7.44 0.65 -11.33
N LYS A 18 6.90 1.73 -11.94
CA LYS A 18 6.20 2.82 -11.23
C LYS A 18 5.12 2.32 -10.28
N THR A 19 4.19 1.55 -10.84
CA THR A 19 3.03 1.03 -10.11
C THR A 19 3.44 0.01 -9.06
N TYR A 20 4.47 -0.79 -9.35
CA TYR A 20 5.11 -1.71 -8.39
C TYR A 20 5.58 -0.94 -7.15
N THR A 21 6.39 0.10 -7.36
CA THR A 21 6.92 0.91 -6.26
C THR A 21 5.81 1.62 -5.47
N LEU A 22 4.80 2.17 -6.15
CA LEU A 22 3.67 2.83 -5.46
C LEU A 22 2.86 1.84 -4.60
N SER A 23 2.64 0.62 -5.09
CA SER A 23 1.92 -0.42 -4.34
C SER A 23 2.70 -0.84 -3.09
N LEU A 24 4.02 -1.02 -3.20
CA LEU A 24 4.89 -1.30 -2.05
C LEU A 24 4.85 -0.18 -0.99
N ASN A 25 4.86 1.08 -1.42
CA ASN A 25 4.75 2.20 -0.48
C ASN A 25 3.38 2.21 0.22
N PHE A 26 2.29 1.88 -0.49
CA PHE A 26 0.97 1.75 0.12
C PHE A 26 0.97 0.66 1.21
N ILE A 27 1.49 -0.53 0.87
CA ILE A 27 1.61 -1.66 1.81
C ILE A 27 2.44 -1.28 3.03
N ALA A 28 3.61 -0.66 2.83
CA ALA A 28 4.46 -0.22 3.93
C ALA A 28 3.71 0.71 4.91
N LEU A 29 2.99 1.71 4.38
CA LEU A 29 2.18 2.61 5.20
C LEU A 29 1.05 1.89 5.93
N ALA A 30 0.38 0.94 5.25
CA ALA A 30 -0.71 0.15 5.82
C ALA A 30 -0.22 -0.73 6.97
N LEU A 31 0.91 -1.43 6.80
CA LEU A 31 1.49 -2.31 7.81
C LEU A 31 2.04 -1.53 9.01
N ILE A 32 2.79 -0.44 8.77
CA ILE A 32 3.27 0.43 9.86
C ILE A 32 2.09 0.97 10.67
N GLY A 33 1.03 1.38 9.96
CA GLY A 33 -0.19 1.86 10.58
C GLY A 33 -0.94 0.78 11.37
N SER A 34 -1.00 -0.44 10.84
CA SER A 34 -1.58 -1.62 11.48
C SER A 34 -0.90 -1.91 12.81
N VAL A 35 0.43 -1.98 12.81
CA VAL A 35 1.22 -2.28 14.01
C VAL A 35 1.12 -1.15 15.04
N LYS A 36 1.13 0.11 14.60
CA LYS A 36 1.23 1.26 15.51
C LYS A 36 -0.11 1.77 16.03
N TYR A 37 -1.19 1.60 15.27
CA TYR A 37 -2.46 2.26 15.54
C TYR A 37 -3.67 1.32 15.46
N SER A 38 -3.99 0.80 14.27
CA SER A 38 -5.11 -0.13 14.08
C SER A 38 -5.00 -0.85 12.73
N VAL A 39 -5.51 -2.09 12.67
CA VAL A 39 -5.55 -2.90 11.43
C VAL A 39 -6.20 -2.14 10.26
N GLU A 40 -7.17 -1.27 10.57
CA GLU A 40 -7.92 -0.46 9.61
C GLU A 40 -7.19 0.81 9.16
N TYR A 41 -5.93 1.01 9.55
CA TYR A 41 -5.18 2.22 9.19
C TYR A 41 -5.09 2.45 7.68
N TYR A 42 -5.16 1.39 6.86
CA TYR A 42 -5.21 1.51 5.40
C TYR A 42 -6.33 2.44 4.91
N ARG A 43 -7.44 2.57 5.65
CA ARG A 43 -8.55 3.48 5.34
C ARG A 43 -8.15 4.96 5.38
N LYS A 44 -7.04 5.28 6.05
CA LYS A 44 -6.48 6.64 6.14
C LYS A 44 -5.50 6.95 5.01
N ILE A 45 -5.12 5.95 4.20
CA ILE A 45 -4.16 6.12 3.11
C ILE A 45 -4.92 6.45 1.82
N LEU A 46 -4.65 7.61 1.25
CA LEU A 46 -5.24 8.04 -0.02
C LEU A 46 -4.26 7.81 -1.17
N SER A 47 -4.68 7.01 -2.16
CA SER A 47 -3.96 6.85 -3.44
C SER A 47 -4.82 7.33 -4.60
N ILE A 48 -4.24 8.21 -5.41
CA ILE A 48 -4.92 8.86 -6.53
C ILE A 48 -4.22 8.49 -7.83
N THR A 49 -5.01 8.17 -8.86
CA THR A 49 -4.53 7.84 -10.21
C THR A 49 -5.29 8.65 -11.26
N PHE A 50 -4.80 8.66 -12.51
CA PHE A 50 -5.47 9.37 -13.60
C PHE A 50 -6.59 8.55 -14.28
N THR A 51 -6.59 7.22 -14.16
CA THR A 51 -7.55 6.36 -14.88
C THR A 51 -8.15 5.31 -13.96
N ASN A 52 -9.41 4.94 -14.22
CA ASN A 52 -10.09 3.88 -13.46
C ASN A 52 -9.34 2.54 -13.56
N LYS A 53 -8.76 2.25 -14.74
CA LYS A 53 -7.96 1.04 -14.95
C LYS A 53 -6.73 1.01 -14.04
N ALA A 54 -5.99 2.12 -13.95
CA ALA A 54 -4.82 2.19 -13.05
C ALA A 54 -5.21 2.07 -11.57
N ALA A 55 -6.34 2.66 -11.16
CA ALA A 55 -6.88 2.48 -9.82
C ALA A 55 -7.21 1.01 -9.53
N ALA A 56 -7.90 0.33 -10.45
CA ALA A 56 -8.26 -1.08 -10.32
C ALA A 56 -7.01 -1.98 -10.24
N GLU A 57 -6.07 -1.83 -11.18
CA GLU A 57 -4.80 -2.57 -11.19
C GLU A 57 -3.97 -2.36 -9.91
N MET A 58 -4.03 -1.17 -9.31
CA MET A 58 -3.35 -0.89 -8.05
C MET A 58 -4.05 -1.57 -6.86
N LYS A 59 -5.39 -1.66 -6.85
CA LYS A 59 -6.13 -2.40 -5.82
C LYS A 59 -5.82 -3.89 -5.86
N ASP A 60 -5.85 -4.47 -7.07
CA ASP A 60 -5.60 -5.90 -7.26
C ASP A 60 -4.19 -6.26 -6.80
N ARG A 61 -3.19 -5.45 -7.17
CA ARG A 61 -1.80 -5.62 -6.75
C ARG A 61 -1.60 -5.49 -5.24
N VAL A 62 -2.30 -4.57 -4.59
CA VAL A 62 -2.25 -4.44 -3.12
C VAL A 62 -2.75 -5.72 -2.45
N LEU A 63 -3.84 -6.31 -2.94
CA LEU A 63 -4.36 -7.58 -2.42
C LEU A 63 -3.39 -8.74 -2.68
N GLU A 64 -2.85 -8.83 -3.89
CA GLU A 64 -1.86 -9.84 -4.28
C GLU A 64 -0.62 -9.79 -3.37
N TYR A 65 -0.08 -8.60 -3.09
CA TYR A 65 1.09 -8.47 -2.23
C TYR A 65 0.79 -8.84 -0.79
N LEU A 66 -0.40 -8.48 -0.29
CA LEU A 66 -0.82 -8.90 1.05
C LEU A 66 -1.00 -10.42 1.14
N GLU A 67 -1.48 -11.07 0.08
CA GLU A 67 -1.58 -12.54 -0.01
C GLU A 67 -0.20 -13.19 0.10
N VAL A 68 0.74 -12.79 -0.79
CA VAL A 68 2.12 -13.29 -0.81
C VAL A 68 2.78 -13.12 0.56
N LEU A 69 2.63 -11.94 1.17
CA LEU A 69 3.21 -11.66 2.49
C LEU A 69 2.54 -12.46 3.61
N SER A 70 1.22 -12.65 3.55
CA SER A 70 0.50 -13.47 4.55
C SER A 70 0.88 -14.95 4.49
N ASP A 71 1.28 -15.44 3.31
CA ASP A 71 1.81 -16.80 3.14
C ASP A 71 3.26 -16.94 3.64
N GLY A 72 3.89 -15.86 4.12
CA GLY A 72 5.30 -15.83 4.47
C GLY A 72 6.24 -16.00 3.27
N LYS A 73 5.73 -15.80 2.05
CA LYS A 73 6.52 -15.90 0.83
C LYS A 73 7.23 -14.59 0.54
N ASN A 74 8.39 -14.69 -0.09
CA ASN A 74 9.15 -13.54 -0.60
C ASN A 74 9.21 -13.59 -2.13
N GLU A 75 8.04 -13.47 -2.78
CA GLU A 75 7.97 -13.32 -4.23
C GLU A 75 8.36 -11.88 -4.62
N ASP A 76 9.03 -11.74 -5.76
CA ASP A 76 9.48 -10.45 -6.30
C ASP A 76 10.24 -9.54 -5.31
N SER A 77 10.92 -10.13 -4.33
CA SER A 77 11.67 -9.40 -3.27
C SER A 77 10.82 -8.43 -2.45
N ILE A 78 9.50 -8.63 -2.38
CA ILE A 78 8.56 -7.72 -1.70
C ILE A 78 8.87 -7.65 -0.19
N LEU A 79 9.10 -8.80 0.44
CA LEU A 79 9.39 -8.88 1.88
C LEU A 79 10.72 -8.20 2.20
N ASP A 80 11.77 -8.44 1.39
CA ASP A 80 13.07 -7.79 1.56
C ASP A 80 12.97 -6.28 1.41
N TRP A 81 12.18 -5.81 0.45
CA TRP A 81 11.93 -4.38 0.27
C TRP A 81 11.27 -3.78 1.51
N LEU A 82 10.26 -4.45 2.08
CA LEU A 82 9.57 -3.98 3.29
C LEU A 82 10.48 -3.97 4.51
N LYS A 83 11.28 -5.02 4.73
CA LYS A 83 12.27 -5.10 5.82
C LYS A 83 13.30 -3.97 5.74
N LYS A 84 13.68 -3.56 4.52
CA LYS A 84 14.63 -2.46 4.29
C LYS A 84 14.01 -1.07 4.46
N ASN A 85 12.72 -0.91 4.14
CA ASN A 85 12.07 0.40 4.06
C ASN A 85 11.08 0.67 5.21
N THR A 86 10.89 -0.27 6.12
CA THR A 86 10.03 -0.14 7.30
C THR A 86 10.78 -0.60 8.55
N PRO A 87 10.41 -0.12 9.75
CA PRO A 87 11.01 -0.58 11.00
C PRO A 87 10.41 -1.92 11.50
N LEU A 88 9.75 -2.68 10.64
CA LEU A 88 9.01 -3.89 11.02
C LEU A 88 9.88 -5.13 10.90
N ALA A 89 9.74 -6.03 11.87
CA ALA A 89 10.28 -7.38 11.78
C ALA A 89 9.48 -8.23 10.78
N GLU A 90 10.08 -9.31 10.29
CA GLU A 90 9.46 -10.20 9.31
C GLU A 90 8.16 -10.81 9.84
N GLU A 91 8.17 -11.27 11.10
CA GLU A 91 7.00 -11.84 11.76
C GLU A 91 5.85 -10.82 11.85
N GLN A 92 6.19 -9.55 12.13
CA GLN A 92 5.20 -8.47 12.16
C GLN A 92 4.62 -8.20 10.77
N ILE A 93 5.45 -8.26 9.72
CA ILE A 93 5.00 -8.07 8.34
C ILE A 93 4.02 -9.17 7.95
N VAL A 94 4.37 -10.45 8.17
CA VAL A 94 3.53 -11.60 7.82
C VAL A 94 2.20 -11.58 8.59
N GLU A 95 2.26 -11.43 9.91
CA GLU A 95 1.06 -11.42 10.77
C GLU A 95 0.12 -10.25 10.44
N ASN A 96 0.68 -9.05 10.20
CA ASN A 96 -0.15 -7.89 9.88
C ASN A 96 -0.62 -7.90 8.44
N ALA A 97 0.11 -8.51 7.50
CA ALA A 97 -0.35 -8.67 6.13
C ALA A 97 -1.66 -9.48 6.10
N GLU A 98 -1.74 -10.59 6.83
CA GLU A 98 -2.96 -11.39 6.94
C GLU A 98 -4.13 -10.58 7.53
N LYS A 99 -3.90 -9.91 8.67
CA LYS A 99 -4.93 -9.09 9.34
C LYS A 99 -5.45 -7.96 8.44
N VAL A 100 -4.54 -7.24 7.79
CA VAL A 100 -4.89 -6.14 6.88
C VAL A 100 -5.61 -6.68 5.65
N LYS A 101 -5.16 -7.80 5.07
CA LYS A 101 -5.81 -8.47 3.93
C LYS A 101 -7.27 -8.80 4.24
N ILE A 102 -7.51 -9.51 5.35
CA ILE A 102 -8.86 -9.90 5.78
C ILE A 102 -9.73 -8.66 6.02
N SER A 103 -9.18 -7.63 6.68
CA SER A 103 -9.91 -6.38 6.91
C SER A 103 -10.29 -5.69 5.59
N ILE A 104 -9.39 -5.63 4.61
CA ILE A 104 -9.66 -5.05 3.29
C ILE A 104 -10.71 -5.88 2.55
N LEU A 105 -10.64 -7.22 2.55
CA LEU A 105 -11.62 -8.06 1.85
C LEU A 105 -13.03 -7.86 2.39
N HIS A 106 -13.20 -7.75 3.70
CA HIS A 106 -14.50 -7.43 4.31
C HIS A 106 -14.96 -6.00 4.03
N ASN A 107 -14.03 -5.07 3.81
CA ASN A 107 -14.29 -3.63 3.71
C ASN A 107 -13.71 -3.04 2.42
N TYR A 108 -13.86 -3.74 1.29
CA TYR A 108 -13.15 -3.40 0.06
C TYR A 108 -13.51 -2.00 -0.47
N ALA A 109 -14.73 -1.53 -0.19
CA ALA A 109 -15.19 -0.18 -0.51
C ALA A 109 -14.38 0.91 0.21
N ASP A 110 -13.82 0.61 1.38
CA ASP A 110 -13.04 1.55 2.20
C ASP A 110 -11.56 1.65 1.77
N LEU A 111 -11.14 0.84 0.79
CA LEU A 111 -9.82 0.97 0.16
C LEU A 111 -9.79 2.21 -0.74
N ARG A 112 -9.24 3.32 -0.20
CA ARG A 112 -9.18 4.65 -0.82
C ARG A 112 -8.14 4.78 -1.93
N ILE A 113 -8.24 3.90 -2.92
CA ILE A 113 -7.52 3.93 -4.19
C ILE A 113 -8.53 4.32 -5.27
N SER A 114 -8.38 5.51 -5.85
CA SER A 114 -9.39 6.07 -6.76
C SER A 114 -8.77 6.98 -7.82
N THR A 115 -9.58 7.47 -8.75
CA THR A 115 -9.16 8.50 -9.70
C THR A 115 -9.22 9.88 -9.08
N ILE A 116 -8.49 10.83 -9.67
CA ILE A 116 -8.55 12.23 -9.26
C ILE A 116 -9.99 12.79 -9.34
N ASP A 117 -10.74 12.47 -10.39
CA ASP A 117 -12.12 12.94 -10.58
C ASP A 117 -13.07 12.37 -9.53
N LYS A 118 -12.92 11.08 -9.19
CA LYS A 118 -13.76 10.46 -8.15
C LYS A 118 -13.43 11.03 -6.78
N PHE A 119 -12.16 11.34 -6.53
CA PHE A 119 -11.75 11.99 -5.29
C PHE A 119 -12.31 13.42 -5.17
N THR A 120 -12.22 14.23 -6.21
CA THR A 120 -12.73 15.61 -6.19
C THR A 120 -14.25 15.66 -6.02
N TYR A 121 -15.00 14.75 -6.66
CA TYR A 121 -16.44 14.63 -6.47
C TYR A 121 -16.83 14.36 -5.00
N ASN A 122 -16.04 13.57 -4.25
CA ASN A 122 -16.35 13.26 -2.85
C ASN A 122 -16.08 14.42 -1.87
N ILE A 123 -15.44 15.51 -2.31
CA ILE A 123 -15.14 16.69 -1.47
C ILE A 123 -16.24 17.76 -1.60
N VAL A 124 -16.92 17.79 -2.74
CA VAL A 124 -17.97 18.77 -3.07
C VAL A 124 -19.32 18.24 -2.62
#